data_AF-A0AA97BDH3-F1
#
_entry.id   AF-A0AA97BDH3-F1
#
_cell.length_a   1.000
_cell.length_b   1.000
_cell.length_c   1.000
_cell.angle_alpha   90.00
_cell.angle_beta   90.00
_cell.angle_gamma   90.00
#
_symmetry.space_group_name_H-M   'P 1'
#
loop_
_entity.id
_entity.type
_entity.pdbx_description
1 polymer ?
#
loop_
_entity_poly.entity_id
_entity_poly.type
_entity_poly.pdbx_seq_one_letter_code
_entity_poly.pdbx_strand_id
1 'polypeptide(L)' 'MDKTPRIRIPSEVRRYVMERDRHQCNHCGAGPHQAELTVDHIIPLAQGGANDLSNLQVLCRRCNSSKRHGFDTKRDRRMV' A
#
# COMPACT_ATOMS: atom_id res chain seq x y z
N MET A 1 14.50 5.88 18.70
CA MET A 1 14.41 5.75 17.22
C MET A 1 13.38 6.75 16.72
N ASP A 2 13.80 7.71 15.92
CA ASP A 2 12.90 8.61 15.20
C ASP A 2 12.07 7.80 14.20
N LYS A 3 10.75 7.86 14.32
CA LYS A 3 9.83 7.20 13.39
C LYS A 3 9.70 8.06 12.14
N THR A 4 9.66 7.44 10.95
CA THR A 4 9.37 8.18 9.71
C THR A 4 8.04 8.91 9.85
N PRO A 5 7.98 10.24 9.66
CA PRO A 5 6.74 11.00 9.79
C PRO A 5 5.75 10.58 8.70
N ARG A 6 4.48 10.49 9.08
CA ARG A 6 3.40 10.26 8.12
C ARG A 6 3.11 11.57 7.40
N ILE A 7 3.29 11.55 6.08
CA ILE A 7 2.96 12.69 5.23
C ILE A 7 1.63 12.45 4.51
N ARG A 8 1.01 13.54 4.04
CA ARG A 8 -0.07 13.45 3.06
C ARG A 8 0.55 13.08 1.71
N ILE A 9 0.19 11.90 1.19
CA ILE A 9 0.62 11.49 -0.15
C ILE A 9 -0.02 12.42 -1.20
N PRO A 10 0.76 13.07 -2.08
CA PRO A 10 0.24 13.93 -3.13
C PRO A 10 -0.77 13.19 -4.02
N SER A 11 -1.76 13.92 -4.54
CA SER A 11 -2.81 13.34 -5.40
C SER A 11 -2.25 12.67 -6.65
N GLU A 12 -1.22 13.26 -7.25
CA GLU A 12 -0.52 12.71 -8.42
C GLU A 12 0.16 11.38 -8.11
N VAL A 13 0.88 11.30 -6.99
CA VAL A 13 1.50 10.07 -6.51
C VAL A 13 0.44 9.00 -6.23
N ARG A 14 -0.69 9.37 -5.61
CA ARG A 14 -1.81 8.43 -5.39
C ARG A 14 -2.36 7.91 -6.71
N ARG A 15 -2.59 8.78 -7.69
CA ARG A 15 -3.08 8.39 -9.02
C ARG A 15 -2.11 7.44 -9.71
N TYR A 16 -0.82 7.77 -9.72
CA TYR A 16 0.22 6.92 -10.30
C TYR A 16 0.27 5.53 -9.66
N VAL A 17 0.22 5.44 -8.33
CA VAL A 17 0.21 4.14 -7.62
C VAL A 17 -1.04 3.33 -7.96
N MET A 18 -2.20 3.97 -8.06
CA MET A 18 -3.44 3.33 -8.48
C MET A 18 -3.37 2.77 -9.90
N GLU A 19 -2.84 3.54 -10.84
CA GLU A 19 -2.63 3.12 -12.24
C GLU A 19 -1.61 1.98 -12.35
N ARG A 20 -0.45 2.12 -11.70
CA ARG A 20 0.62 1.10 -11.65
C ARG A 20 0.10 -0.25 -11.15
N ASP A 21 -0.72 -0.22 -10.11
CA ASP A 21 -1.28 -1.43 -9.50
C ASP A 21 -2.62 -1.84 -10.15
N ARG A 22 -2.93 -1.30 -11.34
CA ARG A 22 -4.12 -1.61 -12.17
C ARG A 22 -5.44 -1.48 -11.44
N HIS A 23 -5.53 -0.54 -10.50
CA HIS A 23 -6.69 -0.37 -9.63
C HIS A 23 -7.10 -1.68 -8.94
N GLN A 24 -6.14 -2.48 -8.49
CA GLN A 24 -6.38 -3.74 -7.80
C GLN A 24 -5.63 -3.78 -6.48
N CYS A 25 -6.25 -4.40 -5.47
CA CYS A 25 -5.58 -4.71 -4.22
C CYS A 25 -4.40 -5.67 -4.47
N ASN A 26 -3.19 -5.27 -4.11
CA ASN A 26 -2.01 -6.13 -4.31
C ASN A 26 -2.01 -7.41 -3.45
N HIS A 27 -2.81 -7.44 -2.39
CA HIS A 27 -2.90 -8.60 -1.51
C HIS A 27 -3.97 -9.63 -1.96
N CYS A 28 -5.18 -9.17 -2.32
CA CYS A 28 -6.29 -10.07 -2.66
C CYS A 28 -6.82 -9.97 -4.09
N GLY A 29 -6.33 -9.02 -4.89
CA GLY A 29 -6.75 -8.81 -6.28
C GLY A 29 -8.08 -8.08 -6.46
N ALA A 30 -8.80 -7.73 -5.39
CA ALA A 30 -10.08 -7.03 -5.49
C ALA A 30 -9.94 -5.69 -6.23
N GLY A 31 -10.82 -5.44 -7.21
CA GLY A 31 -10.91 -4.20 -7.97
C GLY A 31 -11.90 -3.18 -7.38
N PRO A 32 -12.08 -2.02 -8.04
CA PRO A 32 -12.90 -0.92 -7.53
C PRO A 32 -14.40 -1.26 -7.41
N HIS A 33 -14.89 -2.21 -8.22
CA HIS A 33 -16.28 -2.69 -8.12
C HIS A 33 -16.53 -3.66 -6.96
N GLN A 34 -15.47 -4.19 -6.35
CA GLN A 34 -15.55 -5.21 -5.30
C GLN A 34 -15.20 -4.65 -3.91
N ALA A 35 -14.34 -3.63 -3.84
CA ALA A 35 -13.94 -3.04 -2.58
C ALA A 35 -13.41 -1.61 -2.73
N GLU A 36 -13.50 -0.84 -1.65
CA GLU A 36 -12.84 0.46 -1.52
C GLU A 36 -11.31 0.26 -1.49
N LEU A 37 -10.61 0.95 -2.40
CA LEU A 37 -9.16 0.87 -2.56
C LEU A 37 -8.48 2.07 -1.90
N THR A 38 -7.33 1.80 -1.29
CA THR A 38 -6.52 2.77 -0.56
C THR A 38 -5.05 2.60 -0.91
N VAL A 39 -4.29 3.69 -0.88
CA VAL A 39 -2.82 3.63 -0.95
C VAL A 39 -2.27 3.50 0.46
N ASP A 40 -1.46 2.47 0.68
CA ASP A 40 -0.81 2.13 1.94
C ASP A 40 0.70 1.91 1.75
N HIS A 41 1.46 1.98 2.84
CA HIS A 41 2.91 1.69 2.82
C HIS A 41 3.18 0.19 2.91
N ILE A 42 4.00 -0.38 2.03
CA ILE A 42 4.39 -1.80 2.07
C ILE A 42 5.05 -2.13 3.41
N ILE A 43 6.11 -1.38 3.74
CA ILE A 43 6.75 -1.37 5.05
C ILE A 43 6.10 -0.25 5.88
N PRO A 44 5.48 -0.56 7.03
CA PRO A 44 4.90 0.46 7.91
C PRO A 44 5.92 1.51 8.34
N LEU A 45 5.53 2.78 8.38
CA LEU A 45 6.38 3.88 8.86
C LEU A 45 6.88 3.66 10.29
N ALA A 46 6.07 3.00 11.14
CA ALA A 46 6.44 2.63 12.51
C ALA A 46 7.58 1.61 12.59
N GLN A 47 7.88 0.92 11.49
CA GLN A 47 8.96 -0.06 11.36
C GLN A 47 10.11 0.46 10.46
N GLY A 48 10.17 1.78 10.22
CA GLY A 48 11.22 2.39 9.41
C GLY A 48 10.93 2.43 7.91
N GLY A 49 9.69 2.17 7.49
CA GLY A 49 9.29 2.36 6.10
C GLY A 49 9.44 3.82 5.63
N ALA A 50 9.77 4.00 4.36
CA ALA A 50 9.93 5.32 3.75
C ALA A 50 8.64 5.82 3.07
N ASN A 51 8.56 7.10 2.74
CA ASN A 51 7.41 7.69 2.03
C ASN A 51 7.55 7.63 0.49
N ASP A 52 8.57 6.95 -0.01
CA ASP A 52 8.87 6.85 -1.43
C ASP A 52 7.87 5.98 -2.19
N LEU A 53 7.71 6.28 -3.48
CA LEU A 53 6.84 5.56 -4.42
C LEU A 53 7.04 4.03 -4.41
N SER A 54 8.28 3.57 -4.21
CA SER A 54 8.64 2.15 -4.12
C SER A 54 8.03 1.46 -2.91
N ASN A 55 7.78 2.20 -1.82
CA ASN A 55 7.17 1.69 -0.60
C ASN A 55 5.65 1.93 -0.56
N LEU A 56 5.03 2.46 -1.61
CA LEU A 56 3.57 2.63 -1.68
C LEU A 56 2.91 1.51 -2.46
N GLN A 57 1.69 1.15 -2.07
CA GLN A 57 0.90 0.11 -2.71
C GLN A 57 -0.61 0.31 -2.61
N VAL A 58 -1.36 -0.24 -3.55
CA VAL A 58 -2.82 -0.33 -3.45
C VAL A 58 -3.24 -1.53 -2.60
N LEU A 59 -4.07 -1.28 -1.58
CA LEU A 59 -4.78 -2.28 -0.80
C LEU A 59 -6.26 -1.94 -0.69
N CYS A 60 -7.13 -2.95 -0.71
CA CYS A 60 -8.51 -2.74 -0.32
C CYS A 60 -8.60 -2.48 1.20
N ARG A 61 -9.65 -1.79 1.64
CA ARG A 61 -9.86 -1.44 3.05
C ARG A 61 -9.76 -2.64 4.00
N ARG A 62 -10.29 -3.81 3.59
CA ARG A 62 -10.22 -5.06 4.37
C ARG A 62 -8.77 -5.53 4.54
N CYS A 63 -7.99 -5.60 3.46
CA CYS A 63 -6.59 -6.02 3.51
C CYS A 63 -5.72 -5.01 4.26
N ASN A 64 -5.94 -3.72 4.03
CA ASN A 64 -5.24 -2.65 4.75
C ASN A 64 -5.49 -2.73 6.27
N SER A 65 -6.76 -2.91 6.68
CA SER A 65 -7.12 -3.10 8.08
C SER A 65 -6.55 -4.39 8.68
N SER A 66 -6.47 -5.47 7.91
CA SER A 66 -5.84 -6.73 8.34
C SER A 66 -4.34 -6.59 8.53
N LYS A 67 -3.66 -5.80 7.70
CA LYS A 67 -2.22 -5.56 7.76
C LYS A 67 -1.82 -4.78 9.01
N ARG A 68 -2.58 -3.75 9.41
CA ARG A 68 -2.27 -2.88 10.56
C ARG A 68 -0.82 -2.35 10.50
N HIS A 69 0.01 -2.69 11.49
CA HIS A 69 1.43 -2.39 11.56
C HIS A 69 2.32 -3.58 11.14
N GLY A 70 1.75 -4.63 10.57
CA GLY A 70 2.47 -5.78 10.04
C GLY A 70 2.91 -5.59 8.58
N PHE A 71 3.70 -6.55 8.10
CA PHE A 71 4.11 -6.64 6.70
C PHE A 71 3.02 -7.30 5.85
N ASP A 72 2.90 -6.87 4.60
CA ASP A 72 2.10 -7.58 3.60
C ASP A 72 2.85 -8.85 3.16
N THR A 73 2.44 -10.00 3.68
CA THR A 73 3.11 -11.29 3.45
C THR A 73 2.82 -11.91 2.08
N LYS A 74 1.90 -11.35 1.27
CA LYS A 74 1.54 -11.93 -0.03
C LYS A 74 2.26 -11.31 -1.22
N ARG A 75 2.85 -10.12 -1.06
CA ARG A 75 3.59 -9.44 -2.14
C ARG A 75 4.92 -10.11 -2.49
N ASP A 76 5.47 -10.91 -1.59
CA ASP A 76 6.73 -11.65 -1.78
C ASP A 76 6.69 -12.65 -2.96
N ARG A 77 5.51 -13.09 -3.38
CA ARG A 77 5.33 -14.08 -4.47
C ARG A 77 5.43 -13.53 -5.91
N ARG A 78 5.71 -12.23 -6.10
CA ARG A 78 5.85 -11.61 -7.45
C ARG A 78 7.31 -11.28 -7.84
N MET A 79 8.30 -11.70 -7.05
CA MET A 79 9.73 -11.62 -7.39
C MET A 79 10.30 -12.97 -7.87
N VAL A 80 9.55 -13.71 -8.69
CA VAL A 80 10.05 -14.82 -9.51
C VAL A 80 9.84 -14.53 -10.98
#